data_AF-A0A075AMM4-F1
#
_entry.id   AF-A0A075AMM4-F1
#
_cell.length_a   1.000
_cell.length_b   1.000
_cell.length_c   1.000
_cell.angle_alpha   90.00
_cell.angle_beta   90.00
_cell.angle_gamma   90.00
#
_symmetry.space_group_name_H-M   'P 1'
#
loop_
_entity.id
_entity.type
_entity.pdbx_description
1 polymer ?
#
loop_
_entity_poly.entity_id
_entity_poly.type
_entity_poly.pdbx_seq_one_letter_code
_entity_poly.pdbx_strand_id
1 'polypeptide(L)'
;DSRIIQTCLDALERILEVGETLKDQSPGLINPYALNVEEAGGMETICDLQSHNLDDIYHRSKRIIDKFFGAEDEEIDMGENFIGYEQNDMTVPQGGFNF
;
A
#
# COMPACT_ATOMS: atom_id res chain seq x y z
N ASP A 1 -6.82 -9.02 -24.59
CA ASP A 1 -8.27 -9.32 -24.57
C ASP A 1 -8.91 -8.37 -23.58
N SER A 2 -9.89 -7.57 -24.02
CA SER A 2 -10.47 -6.51 -23.20
C SER A 2 -11.31 -7.01 -22.02
N ARG A 3 -11.86 -8.23 -22.10
CA ARG A 3 -12.60 -8.82 -20.97
C ARG A 3 -11.68 -9.25 -19.85
N ILE A 4 -10.48 -9.74 -20.19
CA ILE A 4 -9.44 -10.06 -19.21
C ILE A 4 -9.01 -8.77 -18.49
N ILE A 5 -8.74 -7.69 -19.24
CA ILE A 5 -8.35 -6.40 -18.65
C ILE A 5 -9.42 -5.89 -17.69
N GLN A 6 -10.70 -5.90 -18.08
CA GLN A 6 -11.80 -5.51 -17.20
C GLN A 6 -11.89 -6.38 -15.95
N THR A 7 -11.72 -7.70 -16.08
CA THR A 7 -11.73 -8.62 -14.93
C THR A 7 -10.57 -8.36 -13.99
N CYS A 8 -9.37 -8.10 -14.53
CA CYS A 8 -8.19 -7.77 -13.74
C CYS A 8 -8.35 -6.43 -13.01
N LEU A 9 -8.91 -5.41 -13.66
CA LEU A 9 -9.21 -4.12 -13.03
C LEU A 9 -10.25 -4.26 -11.92
N ASP A 10 -11.28 -5.09 -12.10
CA ASP A 10 -12.29 -5.37 -11.07
C ASP A 10 -11.67 -6.07 -9.85
N ALA A 11 -10.84 -7.09 -10.09
CA ALA A 11 -10.13 -7.79 -9.03
C ALA A 11 -9.16 -6.86 -8.28
N LEU A 12 -8.42 -6.02 -9.01
CA LEU A 12 -7.50 -5.05 -8.42
C LEU A 12 -8.24 -4.04 -7.55
N GLU A 13 -9.35 -3.49 -8.03
CA GLU A 13 -10.18 -2.58 -7.25
C GLU A 13 -10.65 -3.22 -5.94
N ARG A 14 -11.15 -4.47 -5.98
CA ARG A 14 -11.59 -5.20 -4.78
C ARG A 14 -10.44 -5.36 -3.76
N ILE A 15 -9.25 -5.69 -4.23
CA ILE A 15 -8.07 -5.85 -3.37
C ILE A 15 -7.71 -4.52 -2.69
N LEU A 16 -7.70 -3.43 -3.46
CA LEU A 16 -7.42 -2.10 -2.91
C LEU A 16 -8.50 -1.65 -1.90
N GLU A 17 -9.78 -1.96 -2.15
CA GLU A 17 -10.88 -1.69 -1.21
C GLU A 17 -10.71 -2.43 0.13
N VAL A 18 -10.19 -3.67 0.11
CA VAL A 18 -9.87 -4.41 1.33
C VAL A 18 -8.76 -3.70 2.11
N GLY A 19 -7.74 -3.18 1.42
CA GLY A 19 -6.67 -2.40 2.01
C GLY A 19 -7.15 -1.11 2.69
N GLU A 20 -8.06 -0.38 2.05
CA GLU A 20 -8.69 0.81 2.65
C GLU A 20 -9.46 0.46 3.92
N THR A 21 -10.16 -0.69 3.91
CA THR A 21 -10.89 -1.17 5.08
C THR A 21 -9.96 -1.51 6.24
N LEU A 22 -8.74 -2.00 5.96
CA LEU A 22 -7.72 -2.25 6.98
C LEU A 22 -7.10 -0.96 7.51
N LYS A 23 -6.86 0.03 6.65
CA LYS A 23 -6.43 1.38 7.01
C LYS A 23 -7.43 2.06 7.95
N ASP A 24 -8.73 1.97 7.66
CA ASP A 24 -9.79 2.55 8.52
C ASP A 24 -9.81 1.94 9.93
N GLN A 25 -9.50 0.64 10.05
CA GLN A 25 -9.44 -0.04 11.35
C GLN A 25 -8.19 0.31 12.17
N SER A 26 -7.14 0.80 11.53
CA SER A 26 -5.83 1.10 12.14
C SER A 26 -5.36 2.49 11.74
N PRO A 27 -5.71 3.54 12.51
CA PRO A 27 -5.31 4.91 12.18
C PRO A 27 -3.78 5.03 12.08
N GLY A 28 -3.31 5.58 10.95
CA GLY A 28 -1.89 5.72 10.61
C GLY A 28 -1.31 4.59 9.73
N LEU A 29 -2.11 3.56 9.40
CA LEU A 29 -1.68 2.50 8.49
C LEU A 29 -1.94 2.90 7.04
N ILE A 30 -0.90 2.93 6.21
CA ILE A 30 -1.05 3.09 4.75
C ILE A 30 -1.61 1.78 4.18
N ASN A 31 -2.40 1.88 3.11
CA ASN A 31 -2.93 0.71 2.41
C ASN A 31 -1.77 -0.17 1.89
N PRO A 32 -1.54 -1.37 2.45
CA PRO A 32 -0.40 -2.20 2.06
C PRO A 32 -0.51 -2.65 0.60
N TYR A 33 -1.73 -2.89 0.11
CA TYR A 33 -1.93 -3.32 -1.27
C TYR A 33 -1.66 -2.21 -2.28
N ALA A 34 -1.89 -0.94 -1.92
CA ALA A 34 -1.50 0.18 -2.76
C ALA A 34 0.03 0.23 -2.93
N LEU A 35 0.78 0.11 -1.83
CA LEU A 35 2.24 0.05 -1.85
C LEU A 35 2.76 -1.12 -2.71
N ASN A 36 2.20 -2.31 -2.52
CA ASN A 36 2.57 -3.48 -3.32
C ASN A 36 2.32 -3.27 -4.83
N VAL A 37 1.27 -2.53 -5.20
CA VAL A 37 0.95 -2.22 -6.61
C VAL A 37 1.94 -1.20 -7.17
N GLU A 38 2.37 -0.21 -6.39
CA GLU A 38 3.38 0.76 -6.78
C GLU A 38 4.76 0.10 -6.98
N GLU A 39 5.21 -0.73 -6.03
CA GLU A 39 6.48 -1.46 -6.12
C GLU A 39 6.52 -2.40 -7.33
N ALA A 40 5.36 -2.93 -7.73
CA ALA A 40 5.23 -3.77 -8.91
C ALA A 40 5.16 -2.99 -10.24
N GLY A 41 5.23 -1.65 -10.22
CA GLY A 41 5.04 -0.82 -11.41
C GLY A 41 3.60 -0.84 -11.95
N GLY A 42 2.63 -1.23 -11.13
CA GLY A 42 1.23 -1.34 -11.52
C GLY A 42 0.61 0.01 -11.86
N MET A 43 1.04 1.09 -11.20
CA MET A 43 0.55 2.45 -11.45
C MET A 43 0.80 2.89 -12.90
N GLU A 44 2.01 2.68 -13.44
CA GLU A 44 2.35 2.98 -14.84
C GLU A 44 1.44 2.21 -15.79
N THR A 45 1.26 0.91 -15.53
CA THR A 45 0.41 0.04 -16.35
C THR A 45 -1.06 0.50 -16.34
N ILE A 46 -1.59 0.91 -15.19
CA ILE A 46 -2.97 1.40 -15.07
C ILE A 46 -3.12 2.77 -15.74
N CYS A 47 -2.11 3.64 -15.68
CA CYS A 47 -2.06 4.90 -16.42
C CYS A 47 -2.09 4.68 -17.94
N ASP A 48 -1.33 3.72 -18.47
CA ASP A 48 -1.36 3.38 -19.89
C ASP A 48 -2.76 2.91 -20.35
N LEU A 49 -3.46 2.17 -19.48
CA LEU A 49 -4.83 1.74 -19.75
C LEU A 49 -5.83 2.90 -19.85
N GLN A 50 -5.48 4.11 -19.40
CA GLN A 50 -6.32 5.29 -19.62
C GLN A 50 -6.33 5.73 -21.10
N SER A 51 -5.39 5.28 -21.92
CA SER A 51 -5.39 5.52 -23.37
C SER A 51 -6.13 4.41 -24.14
N HIS A 52 -6.75 3.45 -23.45
CA HIS A 52 -7.43 2.33 -24.10
C HIS A 52 -8.67 2.79 -24.87
N ASN A 53 -8.87 2.24 -26.07
CA ASN A 53 -10.00 2.54 -26.98
C ASN A 53 -11.39 2.12 -26.48
N LEU A 54 -11.48 1.58 -25.26
CA LEU A 54 -12.74 1.19 -24.64
C LEU A 54 -12.97 2.08 -23.43
N ASP A 55 -14.05 2.84 -23.51
CA ASP A 55 -14.44 3.85 -22.52
C ASP A 55 -14.56 3.26 -21.10
N ASP A 56 -15.08 2.03 -20.98
CA ASP A 56 -15.18 1.33 -19.69
C ASP A 56 -13.81 1.06 -19.05
N ILE A 57 -12.80 0.69 -19.86
CA ILE A 57 -11.43 0.46 -19.36
C ILE A 57 -10.81 1.79 -18.92
N TYR A 58 -10.96 2.84 -19.75
CA TYR A 58 -10.52 4.19 -19.39
C TYR A 58 -11.09 4.64 -18.05
N HIS A 59 -12.42 4.60 -17.91
CA HIS A 59 -13.09 5.08 -16.71
C HIS A 59 -12.75 4.26 -15.46
N ARG A 60 -12.60 2.94 -15.58
CA ARG A 60 -12.17 2.09 -14.46
C ARG A 60 -10.73 2.38 -14.05
N SER A 61 -9.80 2.43 -15.01
CA SER A 61 -8.40 2.73 -14.71
C SER A 61 -8.25 4.11 -14.07
N LYS A 62 -8.92 5.12 -14.61
CA LYS A 62 -8.92 6.46 -14.04
C LYS A 62 -9.48 6.48 -12.61
N ARG A 63 -10.60 5.80 -12.37
CA ARG A 63 -11.19 5.69 -11.02
C ARG A 63 -10.23 5.05 -10.02
N ILE A 64 -9.53 3.99 -10.40
CA ILE A 64 -8.54 3.32 -9.54
C ILE A 64 -7.40 4.28 -9.19
N ILE A 65 -6.85 4.99 -10.18
CA ILE A 65 -5.80 6.00 -9.95
C ILE A 65 -6.33 7.10 -9.03
N ASP A 66 -7.44 7.75 -9.37
CA ASP A 66 -7.95 8.88 -8.61
C ASP A 66 -8.30 8.50 -7.16
N LYS A 67 -8.85 7.29 -6.93
CA LYS A 67 -9.32 6.85 -5.60
C LYS A 67 -8.19 6.37 -4.70
N PHE A 68 -7.25 5.59 -5.21
CA PHE A 68 -6.25 4.89 -4.39
C PHE A 68 -4.84 5.48 -4.49
N PHE A 69 -4.57 6.28 -5.53
CA PHE A 69 -3.23 6.83 -5.80
C PHE A 69 -3.24 8.36 -6.04
N GLY A 70 -4.40 8.99 -6.16
CA GLY A 70 -4.54 10.39 -6.60
C GLY A 70 -4.78 11.40 -5.48
N ALA A 71 -5.01 10.97 -4.24
CA ALA A 71 -5.55 11.84 -3.18
C ALA A 71 -4.70 11.98 -1.91
N GLU A 72 -3.52 11.38 -1.80
CA GLU A 72 -2.72 11.46 -0.55
C GLU A 72 -1.24 11.79 -0.83
N ASP A 73 -0.99 12.98 -1.39
CA ASP A 73 0.22 13.78 -1.08
C ASP A 73 0.06 14.47 0.30
N GLU A 74 -0.81 13.96 1.18
CA GLU A 74 -0.85 14.34 2.59
C GLU A 74 0.13 13.42 3.33
N GLU A 75 1.39 13.85 3.29
CA GLU A 75 2.43 13.55 4.28
C GLU A 75 2.56 12.05 4.61
N ILE A 76 3.32 11.35 3.76
CA ILE A 76 4.15 10.25 4.27
C ILE A 76 5.14 10.90 5.25
N ASP A 77 4.72 11.06 6.50
CA ASP A 77 5.65 11.06 7.62
C ASP A 77 6.31 9.68 7.55
N MET A 78 7.46 9.62 6.88
CA MET A 78 8.45 8.57 7.07
C MET A 78 9.00 8.68 8.50
N GLY A 79 8.10 8.62 9.48
CA GLY A 79 8.42 8.30 10.85
C GLY A 79 9.02 6.91 10.81
N GLU A 80 10.35 6.87 10.83
CA GLU A 80 11.18 5.74 11.20
C GLU A 80 10.55 5.01 12.40
N ASN A 81 9.62 4.09 12.16
CA ASN A 81 9.35 3.03 13.14
C ASN A 81 10.37 1.92 12.88
N PHE A 82 11.63 2.31 13.09
CA PHE A 82 12.70 1.43 13.49
C PHE A 82 12.14 0.57 14.63
N ILE A 83 11.93 -0.72 14.36
CA ILE A 83 11.48 -1.67 15.38
C ILE A 83 12.54 -1.66 16.49
N GLY A 84 12.27 -0.89 17.53
CA GLY A 84 12.95 -0.94 18.80
C GLY A 84 12.75 -2.33 19.35
N TYR A 85 13.78 -3.15 19.29
CA TYR A 85 13.89 -4.33 20.14
C TYR A 85 13.87 -3.85 21.59
N GLU A 86 12.68 -3.77 22.17
CA GLU A 86 12.45 -3.67 23.60
C GLU A 86 12.95 -4.97 24.25
N GLN A 87 14.23 -4.96 24.64
CA GLN A 87 14.77 -5.89 25.62
C GLN A 87 14.06 -5.66 26.95
N ASN A 88 12.99 -6.42 27.16
CA ASN A 88 12.37 -6.58 28.45
C ASN A 88 13.25 -7.49 29.33
N ASP A 89 13.84 -6.88 30.35
CA ASP A 89 14.20 -7.40 31.67
C ASP A 89 14.95 -8.75 31.77
N MET A 90 16.28 -8.67 31.88
CA MET A 90 17.03 -9.51 32.81
C MET A 90 18.07 -8.64 33.52
N THR A 91 17.74 -8.19 34.72
CA THR A 91 18.71 -7.60 35.65
C THR A 91 19.75 -8.66 36.04
N VAL A 92 20.86 -8.73 35.30
CA VAL A 92 22.04 -9.46 35.74
C VAL A 92 22.80 -8.60 36.76
N PRO A 93 22.96 -9.05 38.02
CA PRO A 93 23.76 -8.30 38.98
C PRO A 93 25.22 -8.34 38.54
N GLN A 94 25.78 -7.19 38.15
CA GLN A 94 27.22 -7.04 37.92
C GLN A 94 27.96 -7.11 39.26
N GLY A 95 28.33 -8.32 39.64
CA GLY A 95 29.21 -8.62 40.77
C GLY A 95 30.44 -9.40 40.30
N GLY A 96 31.55 -8.69 40.14
CA GLY A 96 32.91 -9.17 40.42
C GLY A 96 33.58 -10.11 39.41
N PHE A 97 34.59 -9.59 38.70
CA PHE A 97 35.93 -10.19 38.62
C PHE A 97 36.95 -9.06 38.39
N ASN A 98 37.89 -8.89 39.33
CA ASN A 98 39.10 -8.09 39.14
C ASN A 98 40.28 -9.09 39.10
N PHE A 99 41.04 -9.09 38.01
CA PHE A 99 42.33 -9.79 37.94
C PHE A 99 43.40 -9.05 38.76
#